data_AF-A0A1F5S201-F1
#
_entry.id   AF-A0A1F5S201-F1
#
_cell.length_a   1.000
_cell.length_b   1.000
_cell.length_c   1.000
_cell.angle_alpha   90.00
_cell.angle_beta   90.00
_cell.angle_gamma   90.00
#
_symmetry.space_group_name_H-M   'P 1'
#
loop_
_entity.id
_entity.type
_entity.pdbx_description
1 polymer ?
#
loop_
_entity_poly.entity_id
_entity_poly.type
_entity_poly.pdbx_seq_one_letter_code
_entity_poly.pdbx_strand_id
1 'polypeptide(L)'
;MIKLKKVLFLSIFALAFFGFGALAEESPTANPVDLYFFEGQGCPHCAKMKSYLEGLKVDYPNLKVYEFEVYFNEENQILYSKMAGAYGASSTAVPMIFIGDEYIDGADFEKVKNAVEKCSSGVACPSPMNKIDKGSGGSNGQAPSYKNYETVGWIVLGGVIIIGVIFTVLAIKKKKENV
;
A
#
# COMPACT_ATOMS: atom_id res chain seq x y z
N MET A 1 45.55 24.80 17.77
CA MET A 1 46.48 24.02 16.91
C MET A 1 46.08 22.55 16.89
N ILE A 2 45.10 22.19 16.06
CA ILE A 2 44.67 20.80 15.90
C ILE A 2 45.81 20.07 15.18
N LYS A 3 46.48 19.14 15.87
CA LYS A 3 47.66 18.45 15.34
C LYS A 3 47.29 17.77 14.02
N LEU A 4 48.10 17.96 12.97
CA LEU A 4 47.90 17.42 11.62
C LEU A 4 47.56 15.90 11.61
N LYS A 5 48.08 15.15 12.59
CA LYS A 5 47.77 13.73 12.82
C LYS A 5 46.29 13.47 13.18
N LYS A 6 45.61 14.38 13.88
CA LYS A 6 44.18 14.28 14.23
C LYS A 6 43.28 14.61 13.03
N VAL A 7 43.71 15.49 12.13
CA VAL A 7 43.00 15.79 10.88
C VAL A 7 43.07 14.58 9.94
N LEU A 8 44.24 13.93 9.85
CA LEU A 8 44.42 12.70 9.07
C LEU A 8 43.60 11.51 9.61
N PHE A 9 43.43 11.43 10.94
CA PHE A 9 42.62 10.37 11.55
C PHE A 9 41.11 10.61 11.40
N LEU A 10 40.66 11.87 11.44
CA LEU A 10 39.27 12.25 11.22
C LEU A 10 38.83 12.07 9.76
N SER A 11 39.72 12.28 8.79
CA SER A 11 39.39 12.07 7.37
C SER A 11 39.21 10.59 7.01
N ILE A 12 40.02 9.69 7.59
CA ILE A 12 39.89 8.24 7.38
C ILE A 12 38.59 7.70 8.00
N PHE A 13 38.20 8.20 9.17
CA PHE A 13 36.95 7.79 9.81
C PHE A 13 35.71 8.32 9.07
N ALA A 14 35.78 9.52 8.49
CA ALA A 14 34.72 10.08 7.64
C ALA A 14 34.55 9.31 6.31
N LEU A 15 35.65 8.87 5.68
CA LEU A 15 35.56 8.04 4.46
C LEU A 15 35.01 6.64 4.73
N ALA A 16 35.32 6.03 5.88
CA ALA A 16 34.79 4.73 6.27
C ALA A 16 33.27 4.77 6.57
N PHE A 17 32.77 5.92 7.05
CA PHE A 17 31.34 6.11 7.30
C PHE A 17 30.52 6.40 6.03
N PHE A 18 31.16 6.90 4.97
CA PHE A 18 30.50 7.22 3.70
C PHE A 18 30.50 6.06 2.68
N GLY A 19 31.39 5.07 2.87
CA GLY A 19 31.54 3.92 1.96
C GLY A 19 30.55 2.77 2.20
N PHE A 20 29.76 2.79 3.28
CA PHE A 20 28.74 1.77 3.57
C PHE A 20 27.36 2.15 3.02
N GLY A 21 27.32 2.86 1.89
CA GLY A 21 26.11 3.19 1.17
C GLY A 21 25.67 2.02 0.28
N ALA A 22 24.77 1.19 0.81
CA ALA A 22 23.79 0.40 0.09
C ALA A 22 24.24 -0.31 -1.19
N LEU A 23 24.68 -1.57 -1.06
CA LEU A 23 24.34 -2.59 -2.05
C LEU A 23 22.86 -2.90 -1.87
N ALA A 24 21.98 -2.03 -2.41
CA ALA A 24 20.62 -2.44 -2.67
C ALA A 24 20.67 -3.37 -3.89
N GLU A 25 20.60 -4.68 -3.65
CA GLU A 25 20.26 -5.61 -4.73
C GLU A 25 18.84 -5.27 -5.19
N GLU A 26 18.74 -4.49 -6.27
CA GLU A 26 17.56 -4.57 -7.14
C GLU A 26 17.58 -5.94 -7.79
N SER A 27 17.06 -6.93 -7.06
CA SER A 27 16.63 -8.21 -7.61
C SER A 27 15.78 -7.92 -8.85
N PRO A 28 15.91 -8.68 -9.95
CA PRO A 28 15.12 -8.46 -11.16
C PRO A 28 13.66 -8.39 -10.73
N THR A 29 13.07 -7.21 -10.85
CA THR A 29 11.75 -6.90 -10.32
C THR A 29 10.72 -7.68 -11.14
N ALA A 30 10.46 -8.91 -10.71
CA ALA A 30 9.26 -9.62 -11.12
C ALA A 30 8.08 -8.67 -10.83
N ASN A 31 7.24 -8.46 -11.85
CA ASN A 31 6.09 -7.58 -11.72
C ASN A 31 5.28 -7.99 -10.48
N PRO A 32 4.83 -7.03 -9.65
CA PRO A 32 4.08 -7.35 -8.46
C PRO A 32 2.80 -8.09 -8.84
N VAL A 33 2.49 -9.15 -8.09
CA VAL A 33 1.25 -9.91 -8.22
C VAL A 33 0.34 -9.46 -7.08
N ASP A 34 -0.69 -8.68 -7.42
CA ASP A 34 -1.64 -8.19 -6.43
C ASP A 34 -2.76 -9.21 -6.22
N LEU A 35 -2.93 -9.65 -4.98
CA LEU A 35 -4.00 -10.53 -4.53
C LEU A 35 -4.84 -9.81 -3.48
N TYR A 36 -6.14 -9.68 -3.72
CA TYR A 36 -7.09 -9.05 -2.79
C TYR A 36 -7.86 -10.14 -2.05
N PHE A 37 -7.68 -10.20 -0.74
CA PHE A 37 -8.27 -11.18 0.16
C PHE A 37 -9.32 -10.51 1.05
N PHE A 38 -10.59 -10.84 0.83
CA PHE A 38 -11.69 -10.38 1.68
C PHE A 38 -12.01 -11.47 2.71
N GLU A 39 -11.93 -11.10 3.98
CA GLU A 39 -12.15 -11.98 5.13
C GLU A 39 -13.19 -11.43 6.10
N GLY A 40 -13.69 -12.29 6.98
CA GLY A 40 -14.56 -11.88 8.08
C GLY A 40 -13.96 -12.28 9.43
N GLN A 41 -13.99 -11.39 10.41
CA GLN A 41 -13.52 -11.72 11.76
C GLN A 41 -14.33 -12.89 12.33
N GLY A 42 -13.62 -13.91 12.84
CA GLY A 42 -14.23 -15.13 13.40
C GLY A 42 -14.58 -16.20 12.36
N CYS A 43 -14.28 -15.99 11.07
CA CYS A 43 -14.43 -16.98 9.99
C CYS A 43 -13.31 -18.05 10.05
N PRO A 44 -13.60 -19.32 10.36
CA PRO A 44 -12.56 -20.36 10.49
C PRO A 44 -11.84 -20.65 9.16
N HIS A 45 -12.56 -20.56 8.03
CA HIS A 45 -11.98 -20.77 6.71
C HIS A 45 -11.04 -19.64 6.30
N CYS A 46 -11.36 -18.41 6.70
CA CYS A 46 -10.55 -17.22 6.45
C CYS A 46 -9.21 -17.31 7.20
N ALA A 47 -9.23 -17.71 8.48
CA ALA A 47 -8.01 -17.90 9.26
C ALA A 47 -7.04 -18.91 8.61
N LYS A 48 -7.56 -20.02 8.07
CA LYS A 48 -6.73 -21.00 7.34
C LYS A 48 -6.15 -20.42 6.05
N MET A 49 -6.96 -19.68 5.29
CA MET A 49 -6.50 -19.01 4.06
C MET A 49 -5.43 -17.96 4.34
N LYS A 50 -5.59 -17.17 5.41
CA LYS A 50 -4.59 -16.19 5.84
C LYS A 50 -3.25 -16.85 6.14
N SER A 51 -3.23 -17.91 6.95
CA SER A 51 -1.98 -18.67 7.22
C SER A 51 -1.37 -19.28 5.95
N TYR A 52 -2.22 -19.74 5.02
CA TYR A 52 -1.76 -20.27 3.74
C TYR A 52 -1.11 -19.20 2.85
N LEU A 53 -1.72 -18.03 2.74
CA LEU A 53 -1.21 -16.88 1.99
C LEU A 53 0.11 -16.36 2.56
N GLU A 54 0.29 -16.35 3.88
CA GLU A 54 1.57 -16.04 4.52
C GLU A 54 2.68 -17.02 4.10
N GLY A 55 2.36 -18.31 3.99
CA GLY A 55 3.30 -19.31 3.45
C GLY A 55 3.65 -19.03 1.99
N LEU A 56 2.66 -18.74 1.16
CA LEU A 56 2.88 -18.43 -0.27
C LEU A 56 3.77 -17.22 -0.50
N LYS A 57 3.71 -16.19 0.36
CA LYS A 57 4.60 -15.00 0.23
C LYS A 57 6.08 -15.37 0.31
N VAL A 58 6.43 -16.46 0.99
CA VAL A 58 7.82 -16.96 1.07
C VAL A 58 8.28 -17.51 -0.27
N ASP A 59 7.42 -18.27 -0.94
CA ASP A 59 7.72 -18.90 -2.24
C ASP A 59 7.60 -17.91 -3.42
N TYR A 60 6.73 -16.91 -3.29
CA TYR A 60 6.46 -15.87 -4.29
C TYR A 60 6.71 -14.48 -3.71
N PRO A 61 7.96 -13.99 -3.65
CA PRO A 61 8.30 -12.72 -3.01
C PRO A 61 7.72 -11.48 -3.74
N ASN A 62 7.25 -11.63 -4.97
CA ASN A 62 6.52 -10.62 -5.73
C ASN A 62 5.01 -10.61 -5.45
N LEU A 63 4.47 -11.56 -4.67
CA LEU A 63 3.08 -11.62 -4.25
C LEU A 63 2.79 -10.58 -3.16
N LYS A 64 1.85 -9.68 -3.45
CA LYS A 64 1.31 -8.69 -2.52
C LYS A 64 -0.11 -9.07 -2.16
N VAL A 65 -0.34 -9.39 -0.89
CA VAL A 65 -1.67 -9.71 -0.37
C VAL A 65 -2.24 -8.49 0.32
N TYR A 66 -3.38 -8.02 -0.17
CA TYR A 66 -4.19 -6.95 0.41
C TYR A 66 -5.36 -7.57 1.15
N GLU A 67 -5.40 -7.41 2.47
CA GLU A 67 -6.39 -8.06 3.34
C GLU A 67 -7.47 -7.06 3.77
N PHE A 68 -8.73 -7.47 3.67
CA PHE A 68 -9.88 -6.62 3.96
C PHE A 68 -10.87 -7.37 4.85
N GLU A 69 -11.02 -6.92 6.09
CA GLU A 69 -12.08 -7.41 6.99
C GLU A 69 -13.42 -6.79 6.57
N VAL A 70 -14.46 -7.60 6.34
CA VAL A 70 -15.74 -7.13 5.80
C VAL A 70 -16.92 -7.26 6.75
N TYR A 71 -16.82 -7.86 7.93
CA TYR A 71 -17.98 -7.93 8.83
C TYR A 71 -18.19 -6.64 9.63
N PHE A 72 -17.11 -5.93 9.96
CA PHE A 72 -17.16 -4.78 10.85
C PHE A 72 -16.54 -3.51 10.25
N ASN A 73 -16.20 -3.54 8.96
CA ASN A 73 -15.70 -2.38 8.23
C ASN A 73 -16.54 -2.12 6.97
N GLU A 74 -17.32 -1.03 7.01
CA GLU A 74 -18.25 -0.63 5.94
C GLU A 74 -17.52 -0.25 4.64
N GLU A 75 -16.36 0.43 4.73
CA GLU A 75 -15.57 0.81 3.56
C GLU A 75 -15.07 -0.43 2.80
N ASN A 76 -14.62 -1.44 3.54
CA ASN A 76 -14.20 -2.72 2.99
C ASN A 76 -15.38 -3.50 2.39
N GLN A 77 -16.57 -3.46 2.99
CA GLN A 77 -17.79 -4.05 2.41
C GLN A 77 -18.16 -3.41 1.07
N ILE A 78 -18.04 -2.08 0.96
CA ILE A 78 -18.29 -1.34 -0.28
C ILE A 78 -17.27 -1.75 -1.35
N LEU A 79 -15.99 -1.80 -1.00
CA LEU A 79 -14.95 -2.27 -1.92
C LEU A 79 -15.20 -3.72 -2.35
N TYR A 80 -15.55 -4.59 -1.41
CA TYR A 80 -15.84 -5.98 -1.69
C TYR A 80 -17.00 -6.13 -2.68
N SER A 81 -18.10 -5.42 -2.43
CA SER A 81 -19.29 -5.44 -3.29
C SER A 81 -18.98 -4.95 -4.72
N LYS A 82 -18.18 -3.88 -4.84
CA LYS A 82 -17.74 -3.36 -6.15
C LYS A 82 -16.87 -4.37 -6.88
N MET A 83 -15.92 -5.00 -6.19
CA MET A 83 -15.04 -6.00 -6.80
C MET A 83 -15.83 -7.24 -7.21
N ALA A 84 -16.66 -7.80 -6.32
CA ALA A 84 -17.54 -8.93 -6.63
C ALA A 84 -18.41 -8.65 -7.86
N GLY A 85 -19.01 -7.45 -7.95
CA GLY A 85 -19.77 -7.01 -9.11
C GLY A 85 -18.95 -6.93 -10.40
N ALA A 86 -17.75 -6.34 -10.35
CA ALA A 86 -16.86 -6.22 -11.52
C ALA A 86 -16.36 -7.58 -12.05
N TYR A 87 -16.32 -8.60 -11.18
CA TYR A 87 -15.94 -9.97 -11.54
C TYR A 87 -17.13 -10.86 -11.87
N GLY A 88 -18.37 -10.40 -11.68
CA GLY A 88 -19.57 -11.21 -11.86
C GLY A 88 -19.66 -12.37 -10.88
N ALA A 89 -19.14 -12.21 -9.66
CA ALA A 89 -19.15 -13.27 -8.66
C ALA A 89 -20.59 -13.63 -8.26
N SER A 90 -20.88 -14.93 -8.19
CA SER A 90 -22.20 -15.47 -7.86
C SER A 90 -22.54 -15.48 -6.37
N SER A 91 -21.54 -15.16 -5.53
CA SER A 91 -21.60 -15.23 -4.07
C SER A 91 -20.75 -14.09 -3.50
N THR A 92 -21.14 -13.59 -2.33
CA THR A 92 -20.37 -12.63 -1.53
C THR A 92 -19.95 -13.24 -0.19
N ALA A 93 -19.83 -14.57 -0.12
CA ALA A 93 -19.31 -15.26 1.06
C ALA A 93 -17.81 -14.98 1.25
N VAL A 94 -17.30 -15.20 2.46
CA VAL A 94 -15.87 -15.14 2.76
C VAL A 94 -15.34 -16.53 3.12
N PRO A 95 -14.07 -16.85 2.86
CA PRO A 95 -13.08 -16.00 2.19
C PRO A 95 -13.35 -15.82 0.69
N MET A 96 -13.04 -14.64 0.18
CA MET A 96 -13.07 -14.35 -1.26
C MET A 96 -11.72 -13.77 -1.68
N ILE A 97 -11.18 -14.30 -2.79
CA ILE A 97 -9.91 -13.84 -3.36
C ILE A 97 -10.13 -13.33 -4.79
N PHE A 98 -9.48 -12.22 -5.11
CA PHE A 98 -9.35 -11.72 -6.47
C PHE A 98 -7.87 -11.59 -6.83
N ILE A 99 -7.50 -12.06 -8.01
CA ILE A 99 -6.13 -12.04 -8.52
C ILE A 99 -6.18 -12.05 -10.05
N GLY A 100 -5.43 -11.17 -10.71
CA GLY A 100 -5.51 -11.04 -12.16
C GLY A 100 -6.96 -10.77 -12.62
N ASP A 101 -7.41 -11.52 -13.62
CA ASP A 101 -8.77 -11.45 -14.16
C ASP A 101 -9.77 -12.44 -13.53
N GLU A 102 -9.34 -13.22 -12.54
CA GLU A 102 -10.12 -14.29 -11.90
C GLU A 102 -10.48 -14.01 -10.43
N TYR A 103 -11.54 -14.68 -9.95
CA TYR A 103 -11.94 -14.70 -8.55
C TYR A 103 -12.04 -16.14 -8.04
N ILE A 104 -11.80 -16.35 -6.75
CA ILE A 104 -11.83 -17.65 -6.10
C ILE A 104 -12.72 -17.55 -4.85
N ASP A 105 -13.81 -18.30 -4.87
CA ASP A 105 -14.76 -18.41 -3.75
C ASP A 105 -14.36 -19.55 -2.80
N GLY A 106 -14.35 -19.24 -1.50
CA GLY A 106 -14.04 -20.17 -0.44
C GLY A 106 -12.55 -20.49 -0.28
N ALA A 107 -12.26 -21.46 0.59
CA ALA A 107 -10.90 -21.83 0.96
C ALA A 107 -10.27 -22.87 -0.01
N ASP A 108 -10.25 -22.56 -1.31
CA ASP A 108 -9.67 -23.43 -2.35
C ASP A 108 -8.18 -23.12 -2.55
N PHE A 109 -7.33 -23.74 -1.72
CA PHE A 109 -5.88 -23.48 -1.69
C PHE A 109 -5.19 -23.81 -3.02
N GLU A 110 -5.60 -24.89 -3.67
CA GLU A 110 -5.06 -25.34 -4.96
C GLU A 110 -5.29 -24.28 -6.04
N LYS A 111 -6.52 -23.74 -6.14
CA LYS A 111 -6.81 -22.65 -7.09
C LYS A 111 -6.01 -21.40 -6.80
N VAL A 112 -5.87 -21.03 -5.53
CA VAL A 112 -5.09 -19.85 -5.13
C VAL A 112 -3.63 -20.01 -5.56
N LYS A 113 -3.01 -21.15 -5.28
CA LYS A 113 -1.63 -21.43 -5.72
C LYS A 113 -1.49 -21.34 -7.23
N ASN A 114 -2.37 -22.01 -7.97
CA ASN A 114 -2.33 -22.03 -9.43
C ASN A 114 -2.47 -20.62 -10.02
N ALA A 115 -3.33 -19.78 -9.44
CA ALA A 115 -3.49 -18.40 -9.86
C ALA A 115 -2.24 -17.55 -9.57
N VAL A 116 -1.63 -17.72 -8.38
CA VAL A 116 -0.37 -17.04 -8.01
C VAL A 116 0.77 -17.49 -8.94
N GLU A 117 0.90 -18.77 -9.22
CA GLU A 117 1.91 -19.32 -10.13
C GLU A 117 1.77 -18.75 -11.54
N LYS A 118 0.55 -18.77 -12.08
CA LYS A 118 0.22 -18.21 -13.39
C LYS A 118 0.53 -16.71 -13.46
N CYS A 119 0.19 -15.95 -12.43
CA CYS A 119 0.49 -14.52 -12.37
C CYS A 119 1.99 -14.23 -12.18
N SER A 120 2.73 -15.16 -11.58
CA SER A 120 4.18 -15.03 -11.37
C SER A 120 5.00 -15.50 -12.57
N SER A 121 4.43 -16.29 -13.48
CA SER A 121 5.15 -16.89 -14.62
C SER A 121 5.33 -15.96 -15.83
N GLY A 122 5.17 -14.65 -15.67
CA GLY A 122 5.38 -13.65 -16.74
C GLY A 122 4.21 -13.45 -17.70
N VAL A 123 3.05 -14.06 -17.43
CA VAL A 123 1.78 -13.75 -18.10
C VAL A 123 1.27 -12.39 -17.60
N ALA A 124 0.56 -11.64 -18.44
CA ALA A 124 -0.10 -10.42 -17.99
C ALA A 124 -1.07 -10.73 -16.84
N CYS A 125 -0.79 -10.17 -15.67
CA CYS A 125 -1.63 -10.27 -14.48
C CYS A 125 -2.02 -8.86 -14.04
N PRO A 126 -3.13 -8.30 -14.56
CA PRO A 126 -3.58 -6.98 -14.15
C PRO A 126 -4.00 -6.99 -12.69
N SER A 127 -3.70 -5.91 -11.97
CA SER A 127 -4.20 -5.74 -10.59
C SER A 127 -5.74 -5.78 -10.57
N PRO A 128 -6.38 -6.49 -9.63
CA PRO A 128 -7.83 -6.54 -9.54
C PRO A 128 -8.53 -5.18 -9.48
N MET A 129 -7.86 -4.16 -8.95
CA MET A 129 -8.38 -2.79 -8.91
C MET A 129 -8.69 -2.24 -10.30
N ASN A 130 -7.93 -2.62 -11.32
CA ASN A 130 -8.12 -2.16 -12.70
C ASN A 130 -9.50 -2.56 -13.27
N LYS A 131 -10.11 -3.63 -12.75
CA LYS A 131 -11.43 -4.10 -13.19
C LYS A 131 -12.56 -3.24 -12.64
N ILE A 132 -12.37 -2.67 -11.45
CA ILE A 132 -13.32 -1.73 -10.83
C ILE A 132 -13.25 -0.36 -11.53
N ASP A 133 -12.05 0.13 -11.84
CA ASP A 133 -11.86 1.42 -12.51
C ASP A 133 -12.48 1.47 -13.91
N LYS A 134 -12.48 0.34 -14.64
CA LYS A 134 -13.09 0.22 -15.97
C LYS A 134 -14.60 -0.01 -15.95
N GLY A 135 -15.15 -0.47 -14.81
CA GLY A 135 -16.58 -0.79 -14.63
C GLY A 135 -17.43 0.36 -14.07
N SER A 136 -16.82 1.50 -13.73
CA SER A 136 -17.49 2.65 -13.09
C SER A 136 -18.31 3.51 -14.06
N GLY A 137 -19.04 2.88 -14.99
CA GLY A 137 -19.98 3.51 -15.92
C GLY A 137 -21.45 3.47 -15.47
N GLY A 138 -21.77 3.07 -14.23
CA GLY A 138 -23.16 3.06 -13.78
C GLY A 138 -23.37 2.63 -12.33
N SER A 139 -23.54 3.62 -11.45
CA SER A 139 -24.53 3.73 -10.35
C SER A 139 -23.99 4.68 -9.26
N ASN A 140 -24.78 5.71 -8.96
CA ASN A 140 -24.47 6.79 -8.03
C ASN A 140 -24.21 6.27 -6.61
N GLY A 141 -22.99 6.50 -6.15
CA GLY A 141 -22.50 6.19 -4.82
C GLY A 141 -21.01 6.56 -4.76
N GLN A 142 -20.73 7.87 -4.71
CA GLN A 142 -19.37 8.41 -4.57
C GLN A 142 -18.75 7.84 -3.29
N ALA A 143 -17.90 6.83 -3.42
CA ALA A 143 -16.86 6.57 -2.43
C ALA A 143 -15.77 7.65 -2.64
N PRO A 144 -15.21 8.25 -1.58
CA PRO A 144 -14.24 9.33 -1.72
C PRO A 144 -12.96 8.80 -2.39
N SER A 145 -12.59 9.46 -3.49
CA SER A 145 -11.36 9.18 -4.24
C SER A 145 -10.13 9.51 -3.39
N TYR A 146 -9.32 8.48 -3.11
CA TYR A 146 -8.06 8.53 -2.36
C TYR A 146 -6.93 9.30 -3.10
N LYS A 147 -7.16 9.72 -4.36
CA LYS A 147 -6.17 10.43 -5.20
C LYS A 147 -5.72 11.81 -4.68
N ASN A 148 -6.31 12.31 -3.60
CA ASN A 148 -6.05 13.67 -3.13
C ASN A 148 -5.05 13.77 -1.97
N TYR A 149 -4.46 12.69 -1.47
CA TYR A 149 -3.54 12.80 -0.32
C TYR A 149 -2.28 13.61 -0.64
N GLU A 150 -1.76 13.56 -1.87
CA GLU A 150 -0.62 14.40 -2.27
C GLU A 150 -1.02 15.88 -2.28
N THR A 151 -2.14 16.24 -2.90
CA THR A 151 -2.66 17.61 -2.94
C THR A 151 -3.03 18.14 -1.55
N VAL A 152 -3.63 17.30 -0.70
CA VAL A 152 -4.00 17.62 0.68
C VAL A 152 -2.75 17.84 1.54
N GLY A 153 -1.69 17.06 1.33
CA GLY A 153 -0.40 17.24 2.00
C GLY A 153 0.19 18.63 1.77
N TRP A 154 0.21 19.09 0.51
CA TRP A 154 0.71 20.44 0.17
C TRP A 154 -0.16 21.56 0.73
N ILE A 155 -1.49 21.39 0.78
CA ILE A 155 -2.41 22.39 1.35
C ILE A 155 -2.20 22.52 2.86
N VAL A 156 -2.09 21.40 3.57
CA VAL A 156 -1.88 21.40 5.03
C VAL A 156 -0.50 21.95 5.38
N LEU A 157 0.55 21.52 4.67
CA LEU A 157 1.91 22.06 4.86
C LEU A 157 1.98 23.55 4.55
N GLY A 158 1.37 23.99 3.44
CA GLY A 158 1.31 25.40 3.06
C GLY A 158 0.58 26.27 4.09
N GLY A 159 -0.55 25.80 4.60
CA GLY A 159 -1.34 26.50 5.63
C GLY A 159 -0.56 26.72 6.93
N VAL A 160 0.16 25.70 7.42
CA VAL A 160 0.97 25.79 8.64
C VAL A 160 2.11 26.80 8.50
N ILE A 161 2.79 26.83 7.35
CA ILE A 161 3.88 27.78 7.08
C ILE A 161 3.35 29.22 7.06
N ILE A 162 2.23 29.48 6.37
CA ILE A 162 1.64 30.82 6.26
C ILE A 162 1.21 31.33 7.64
N ILE A 163 0.53 30.51 8.43
CA ILE A 163 0.09 30.88 9.79
C ILE A 163 1.30 31.21 10.68
N GLY A 164 2.38 30.41 10.61
CA GLY A 164 3.62 30.66 11.33
C GLY A 164 4.29 31.99 10.98
N VAL A 165 4.35 32.33 9.68
CA VAL A 165 4.89 33.62 9.22
C VAL A 165 4.04 34.79 9.71
N ILE A 166 2.71 34.70 9.60
CA ILE A 166 1.79 35.74 10.09
C ILE A 166 1.98 35.95 11.59
N PHE A 167 2.03 34.88 12.39
CA PHE A 167 2.25 34.97 13.83
C PHE A 167 3.58 35.64 14.17
N THR A 168 4.64 35.31 13.43
CA THR A 168 5.97 35.88 13.64
C THR A 168 5.99 37.38 13.32
N VAL A 169 5.36 37.80 12.21
CA VAL A 169 5.23 39.21 11.83
C VAL A 169 4.41 39.99 12.86
N LEU A 170 3.30 39.43 13.33
CA LEU A 170 2.47 40.05 14.37
C LEU A 170 3.23 40.19 15.70
N ALA A 171 4.02 39.19 16.09
CA ALA A 171 4.86 39.25 17.28
C ALA A 171 5.95 40.33 17.17
N ILE A 172 6.58 40.47 15.99
CA ILE A 172 7.58 41.52 15.73
C ILE A 172 6.92 42.91 15.77
N LYS A 173 5.74 43.08 15.16
CA LYS A 173 5.00 44.34 15.16
C LYS A 173 4.59 44.76 16.58
N LYS A 174 4.06 43.81 17.37
CA LYS A 174 3.70 44.02 18.77
C LYS A 174 4.90 44.36 19.66
N LYS A 175 6.09 43.83 19.36
CA LYS A 175 7.34 44.17 20.09
C LYS A 175 7.81 45.59 19.78
N LYS A 176 7.59 46.09 18.55
CA LYS A 176 7.99 47.45 18.13
C LYS A 176 7.08 48.55 18.68
N GLU A 177 5.83 48.25 19.01
CA GLU A 177 4.87 49.20 19.61
C GLU A 177 5.03 49.34 21.14
N ASN A 178 5.76 48.43 21.79
CA ASN A 178 6.01 48.42 23.24
C ASN A 178 7.42 48.94 23.63
N VAL A 179 8.10 49.63 22.72
CA VAL A 179 9.39 50.34 22.91
C VAL A 179 9.19 51.78 22.48
#